data_AF-A0AA96UQF6-F1
#
_entry.id   AF-A0AA96UQF6-F1
#
_cell.length_a   1.000
_cell.length_b   1.000
_cell.length_c   1.000
_cell.angle_alpha   90.00
_cell.angle_beta   90.00
_cell.angle_gamma   90.00
#
_symmetry.space_group_name_H-M   'P 1'
#
loop_
_entity.id
_entity.type
_entity.pdbx_description
1 polymer ?
#
loop_
_entity_poly.entity_id
_entity_poly.type
_entity_poly.pdbx_seq_one_letter_code
_entity_poly.pdbx_strand_id
1 'polypeptide(L)'
;MREQPKNQISPDGLKVWRLQEIIISAVCLLIVIAVAVLSYYFHWPYWISGVLGAVWLLGSIVTVFIIPKVRHKVWRYEVHEHEIDIQSGIFVVTRVIVPMVRVQHVDTSQGPLLKKYNLATVKISTAATVHSIPALEMEEADRLRDSISRLARVTDDDV
;
A
#
# COMPACT_ATOMS: atom_id res chain seq x y z
N MET A 1 -11.40 23.91 8.07
CA MET A 1 -10.93 22.60 7.55
C MET A 1 -9.56 22.33 8.17
N ARG A 2 -9.34 21.17 8.81
CA ARG A 2 -8.03 20.81 9.37
C ARG A 2 -6.97 20.84 8.27
N GLU A 3 -5.74 21.25 8.59
CA GLU A 3 -4.61 21.22 7.65
C GLU A 3 -4.43 19.81 7.06
N GLN A 4 -3.90 19.73 5.84
CA GLN A 4 -3.61 18.45 5.21
C GLN A 4 -2.38 17.82 5.88
N PRO A 5 -2.35 16.48 6.04
CA PRO A 5 -1.21 15.81 6.67
C PRO A 5 0.08 16.11 5.89
N LYS A 6 1.12 16.50 6.62
CA LYS A 6 2.36 17.04 6.06
C LYS A 6 3.31 15.96 5.57
N ASN A 7 3.39 14.82 6.26
CA ASN A 7 4.35 13.78 5.94
C ASN A 7 3.88 12.91 4.77
N GLN A 8 4.80 12.65 3.85
CA GLN A 8 4.62 11.77 2.71
C GLN A 8 5.43 10.49 2.90
N ILE A 9 5.03 9.45 2.19
CA ILE A 9 5.78 8.19 2.14
C ILE A 9 7.12 8.41 1.42
N SER A 10 8.11 7.57 1.74
CA SER A 10 9.41 7.58 1.07
C SER A 10 9.28 7.40 -0.46
N PRO A 11 10.10 8.11 -1.26
CA PRO A 11 10.08 7.99 -2.72
C PRO A 11 10.50 6.61 -3.22
N ASP A 12 11.30 5.88 -2.43
CA ASP A 12 11.70 4.51 -2.74
C ASP A 12 10.54 3.50 -2.63
N GLY A 13 9.48 3.86 -1.89
CA GLY A 13 8.22 3.12 -1.88
C GLY A 13 7.61 2.94 -3.27
N LEU A 14 7.80 3.93 -4.15
CA LEU A 14 7.33 3.87 -5.53
C LEU A 14 8.01 2.74 -6.32
N LYS A 15 9.30 2.48 -6.08
CA LYS A 15 10.05 1.41 -6.74
C LYS A 15 9.53 0.05 -6.30
N VAL A 16 9.29 -0.13 -5.00
CA VAL A 16 8.75 -1.37 -4.45
C VAL A 16 7.35 -1.65 -4.98
N TRP A 17 6.47 -0.65 -4.98
CA TRP A 17 5.11 -0.82 -5.51
C TRP A 17 5.13 -1.14 -7.01
N ARG A 18 5.96 -0.48 -7.81
CA ARG A 18 6.11 -0.84 -9.23
C ARG A 18 6.57 -2.27 -9.41
N LEU A 19 7.57 -2.71 -8.63
CA LEU A 19 8.08 -4.07 -8.73
C LEU A 19 7.01 -5.10 -8.34
N GLN A 20 6.20 -4.80 -7.32
CA GLN A 20 5.06 -5.63 -6.94
C GLN A 20 4.01 -5.71 -8.08
N GLU A 21 3.64 -4.58 -8.68
CA GLU A 21 2.71 -4.56 -9.82
C GLU A 21 3.28 -5.29 -11.05
N ILE A 22 4.59 -5.21 -11.29
CA ILE A 22 5.25 -5.96 -12.37
C ILE A 22 5.16 -7.47 -12.12
N ILE A 23 5.41 -7.92 -10.89
CA ILE A 23 5.31 -9.34 -10.53
C ILE A 23 3.87 -9.84 -10.71
N ILE A 24 2.89 -9.10 -10.21
CA ILE A 24 1.47 -9.44 -10.35
C ILE A 24 1.09 -9.48 -11.84
N SER A 25 1.49 -8.46 -12.60
CA SER A 25 1.22 -8.37 -14.03
C SER A 25 1.86 -9.54 -14.81
N ALA A 26 3.07 -9.95 -14.44
CA ALA A 26 3.75 -11.11 -15.05
C ALA A 26 3.01 -12.43 -14.75
N VAL A 27 2.48 -12.61 -13.54
CA VAL A 27 1.65 -13.79 -13.22
C VAL A 27 0.37 -13.77 -14.06
N CYS A 28 -0.30 -12.62 -14.17
CA CYS A 28 -1.46 -12.48 -15.05
C CYS A 28 -1.11 -12.77 -16.52
N LEU A 29 0.07 -12.38 -16.99
CA LEU A 29 0.53 -12.68 -18.36
C LEU A 29 0.62 -14.18 -18.59
N LEU A 30 1.14 -14.94 -17.63
CA LEU A 30 1.22 -16.40 -17.74
C LEU A 30 -0.16 -17.02 -17.89
N ILE A 31 -1.18 -16.49 -17.19
CA ILE A 31 -2.57 -16.93 -17.34
C ILE A 31 -3.09 -16.60 -18.74
N VAL A 32 -2.83 -15.40 -19.25
CA VAL A 32 -3.23 -15.00 -20.61
C VAL A 32 -2.60 -15.92 -21.65
N ILE A 33 -1.31 -16.24 -21.51
CA ILE A 33 -0.59 -17.17 -22.39
C ILE A 33 -1.21 -18.57 -22.30
N ALA A 34 -1.47 -19.08 -21.09
CA ALA A 34 -2.10 -20.38 -20.90
C ALA A 34 -3.46 -20.45 -21.59
N VAL A 35 -4.31 -19.43 -21.43
CA VAL A 35 -5.61 -19.33 -22.12
C VAL A 35 -5.44 -19.26 -23.63
N ALA A 36 -4.44 -18.52 -24.14
CA ALA A 36 -4.16 -18.46 -25.56
C ALA A 36 -3.76 -19.83 -26.14
N VAL A 37 -2.95 -20.61 -25.41
CA VAL A 37 -2.56 -21.97 -25.78
C VAL A 37 -3.77 -22.91 -25.78
N LEU A 38 -4.59 -22.87 -24.72
CA LEU A 38 -5.83 -23.64 -24.64
C LEU A 38 -6.79 -23.30 -25.79
N SER A 39 -6.95 -22.02 -26.09
CA SER A 39 -7.77 -21.53 -27.20
C SER A 39 -7.29 -22.10 -28.54
N TYR A 40 -5.97 -22.24 -28.72
CA TYR A 40 -5.40 -22.85 -29.93
C TYR A 40 -5.71 -24.34 -30.02
N TYR A 41 -5.54 -25.10 -28.93
CA TYR A 41 -5.80 -26.55 -28.90
C TYR A 41 -7.29 -26.92 -29.07
N PHE A 42 -8.20 -26.12 -28.50
CA PHE A 42 -9.64 -26.37 -28.56
C PHE A 42 -10.32 -25.70 -29.77
N HIS A 43 -9.55 -25.13 -30.70
CA HIS A 43 -10.04 -24.40 -31.86
C HIS A 43 -11.05 -23.30 -31.51
N TRP A 44 -10.85 -22.64 -30.37
CA TRP A 44 -11.65 -21.47 -30.01
C TRP A 44 -11.32 -20.30 -30.95
N PRO A 45 -12.27 -19.37 -31.15
CA PRO A 45 -12.04 -18.19 -31.96
C PRO A 45 -10.83 -17.37 -31.49
N TYR A 46 -9.89 -17.09 -32.38
CA TYR A 46 -8.64 -16.36 -32.09
C TYR A 46 -8.86 -14.93 -31.56
N TRP A 47 -10.05 -14.35 -31.76
CA TRP A 47 -10.36 -13.03 -31.22
C TRP A 47 -10.42 -13.02 -29.69
N ILE A 48 -10.74 -14.15 -29.04
CA ILE A 48 -10.82 -14.24 -27.57
C ILE A 48 -9.44 -14.04 -26.94
N SER A 49 -8.41 -14.73 -27.45
CA SER A 49 -7.03 -14.58 -26.97
C SER A 49 -6.47 -13.20 -27.33
N GLY A 50 -6.80 -12.67 -28.50
CA GLY A 50 -6.44 -11.31 -28.91
C GLY A 50 -7.01 -10.23 -27.99
N VAL A 51 -8.31 -10.29 -27.68
CA VAL A 51 -8.97 -9.35 -26.75
C VAL A 51 -8.39 -9.48 -25.35
N LEU A 52 -8.20 -10.70 -24.84
CA LEU A 52 -7.64 -10.92 -23.51
C LEU A 52 -6.21 -10.36 -23.40
N GLY A 53 -5.37 -10.58 -24.43
CA GLY A 53 -4.03 -10.01 -24.51
C GLY A 53 -4.03 -8.48 -24.55
N ALA A 54 -4.93 -7.88 -25.33
CA ALA A 54 -5.07 -6.43 -25.41
C ALA A 54 -5.53 -5.82 -24.06
N VAL A 55 -6.51 -6.44 -23.39
CA VAL A 55 -6.99 -6.02 -22.07
C VAL A 55 -5.87 -6.12 -21.03
N TRP A 56 -5.12 -7.22 -21.03
CA TRP A 56 -3.98 -7.38 -20.14
C TRP A 56 -2.90 -6.33 -20.39
N LEU A 57 -2.55 -6.07 -21.66
CA LEU A 57 -1.53 -5.09 -22.02
C LEU A 57 -1.91 -3.68 -21.55
N LEU A 58 -3.14 -3.25 -21.87
CA LEU A 58 -3.66 -1.95 -21.45
C LEU A 58 -3.74 -1.86 -19.92
N GLY A 59 -4.26 -2.89 -19.26
CA GLY A 59 -4.36 -2.96 -17.80
C GLY A 59 -2.99 -2.86 -17.12
N SER A 60 -2.00 -3.62 -17.61
CA SER A 60 -0.62 -3.63 -17.10
C SER A 60 0.04 -2.26 -17.19
N ILE A 61 -0.14 -1.54 -18.30
CA ILE A 61 0.40 -0.18 -18.45
C ILE A 61 -0.20 0.75 -17.39
N VAL A 62 -1.51 0.69 -17.17
CA VAL A 62 -2.18 1.53 -16.17
C VAL A 62 -1.71 1.17 -14.75
N THR A 63 -1.71 -0.11 -14.40
CA THR A 63 -1.38 -0.55 -13.04
C THR A 63 0.09 -0.35 -12.70
N VAL A 64 1.02 -0.52 -13.65
CA VAL A 64 2.46 -0.36 -13.37
C VAL A 64 2.89 1.11 -13.37
N PHE A 65 2.35 1.94 -14.28
CA PHE A 65 2.85 3.31 -14.45
C PHE A 65 2.00 4.38 -13.77
N ILE A 66 0.67 4.22 -13.75
CA ILE A 66 -0.25 5.26 -13.28
C ILE A 66 -0.55 5.06 -11.80
N ILE A 67 -1.00 3.86 -11.40
CA ILE A 67 -1.48 3.60 -10.05
C ILE A 67 -0.44 3.92 -8.96
N PRO A 68 0.83 3.46 -9.02
CA PRO A 68 1.82 3.74 -7.99
C PRO A 68 2.12 5.24 -7.86
N LYS A 69 2.13 5.98 -8.98
CA LYS A 69 2.36 7.43 -8.97
C LYS A 69 1.22 8.18 -8.30
N VAL A 70 -0.02 7.83 -8.63
CA VAL A 70 -1.21 8.45 -8.02
C VAL A 70 -1.27 8.11 -6.54
N ARG A 71 -1.10 6.83 -6.19
CA ARG A 71 -1.08 6.36 -4.80
C ARG A 71 -0.04 7.12 -3.97
N HIS A 72 1.18 7.27 -4.47
CA HIS A 72 2.24 8.01 -3.77
C HIS A 72 1.89 9.49 -3.54
N LYS A 73 1.22 10.15 -4.49
CA LYS A 73 0.84 11.57 -4.34
C LYS A 73 -0.30 11.79 -3.34
N VAL A 74 -1.22 10.83 -3.25
CA VAL A 74 -2.40 10.91 -2.39
C VAL A 74 -2.07 10.50 -0.95
N TRP A 75 -1.16 9.54 -0.78
CA TRP A 75 -0.83 9.01 0.53
C TRP A 75 -0.11 10.01 1.41
N ARG A 76 -0.69 10.30 2.58
CA ARG A 76 -0.15 11.23 3.57
C ARG A 76 -0.47 10.74 4.97
N TYR A 77 0.36 11.08 5.93
CA TYR A 77 0.13 10.74 7.32
C TYR A 77 0.62 11.84 8.26
N GLU A 78 0.08 11.88 9.46
CA GLU A 78 0.53 12.77 10.53
C GLU A 78 0.23 12.13 11.89
N VAL A 79 1.19 12.20 12.80
CA VAL A 79 1.03 11.71 14.17
C VAL A 79 0.98 12.91 15.10
N HIS A 80 -0.14 13.07 15.80
CA HIS A 80 -0.33 14.04 16.86
C HIS A 80 -0.25 13.33 18.21
N GLU A 81 -0.26 14.10 19.31
CA GLU A 81 -0.18 13.55 20.66
C GLU A 81 -1.35 12.61 21.00
N HIS A 82 -2.56 12.94 20.55
CA HIS A 82 -3.79 12.23 20.92
C HIS A 82 -4.43 11.43 19.78
N GLU A 83 -3.95 11.60 18.55
CA GLU A 83 -4.54 10.97 17.37
C GLU A 83 -3.53 10.80 16.22
N ILE A 84 -3.80 9.82 15.36
CA ILE A 84 -3.04 9.53 14.15
C ILE A 84 -3.95 9.80 12.96
N ASP A 85 -3.52 10.66 12.05
CA ASP A 85 -4.24 11.01 10.83
C ASP A 85 -3.61 10.29 9.64
N ILE A 86 -4.41 9.49 8.94
CA ILE A 86 -3.98 8.68 7.81
C ILE A 86 -4.86 9.02 6.61
N GLN A 87 -4.23 9.49 5.54
CA GLN A 87 -4.88 9.76 4.27
C GLN A 87 -4.40 8.76 3.22
N SER A 88 -5.34 8.07 2.58
CA SER A 88 -5.05 7.07 1.55
C SER A 88 -6.13 7.01 0.48
N GLY A 89 -5.79 6.53 -0.72
CA GLY A 89 -6.74 6.41 -1.81
C GLY A 89 -6.10 6.47 -3.18
N ILE A 90 -6.91 6.18 -4.20
CA ILE A 90 -6.54 6.34 -5.61
C ILE A 90 -7.65 7.12 -6.32
N PHE A 91 -8.85 6.54 -6.41
CA PHE A 91 -10.03 7.19 -6.99
C PHE A 91 -10.88 7.91 -5.94
N VAL A 92 -11.01 7.30 -4.76
CA VAL A 92 -11.67 7.89 -3.59
C VAL A 92 -10.60 8.11 -2.54
N VAL A 93 -10.48 9.34 -2.05
CA VAL A 93 -9.54 9.73 -1.01
C VAL A 93 -10.23 9.59 0.34
N THR A 94 -9.73 8.68 1.16
CA THR A 94 -10.23 8.43 2.52
C THR A 94 -9.25 8.99 3.53
N ARG A 95 -9.75 9.78 4.48
CA ARG A 95 -9.00 10.28 5.64
C ARG A 95 -9.54 9.60 6.89
N VAL A 96 -8.68 8.94 7.65
CA VAL A 96 -9.04 8.21 8.87
C VAL A 96 -8.25 8.79 10.03
N ILE A 97 -8.95 9.06 11.12
CA ILE A 97 -8.35 9.58 12.35
C ILE A 97 -8.48 8.49 13.40
N VAL A 98 -7.34 8.04 13.91
CA VAL A 98 -7.23 6.96 14.89
C VAL A 98 -6.85 7.59 16.23
N PRO A 99 -7.76 7.65 17.20
CA PRO A 99 -7.43 8.15 18.54
C PRO A 99 -6.39 7.26 19.21
N MET A 100 -5.47 7.86 19.95
CA MET A 100 -4.38 7.15 20.59
C MET A 100 -4.89 6.14 21.64
N VAL A 101 -5.95 6.49 22.38
CA VAL A 101 -6.68 5.58 23.30
C VAL A 101 -7.22 4.30 22.64
N ARG A 102 -7.38 4.26 21.31
CA ARG A 102 -7.89 3.08 20.60
C ARG A 102 -6.77 2.19 20.07
N VAL A 103 -5.52 2.62 20.17
CA VAL A 103 -4.36 1.87 19.70
C VAL A 103 -4.05 0.79 20.73
N GLN A 104 -4.09 -0.46 20.30
CA GLN A 104 -3.78 -1.60 21.17
C GLN A 104 -2.32 -2.02 21.03
N HIS A 105 -1.86 -2.17 19.79
CA HIS A 105 -0.49 -2.53 19.51
C HIS A 105 -0.03 -1.91 18.19
N VAL A 106 1.29 -1.69 18.10
CA VAL A 106 1.94 -1.12 16.93
C VAL A 106 3.12 -1.99 16.56
N ASP A 107 3.13 -2.49 15.33
CA ASP A 107 4.16 -3.39 14.82
C ASP A 107 4.80 -2.86 13.55
N THR A 108 6.05 -3.25 13.32
CA THR A 108 6.74 -3.00 12.06
C THR A 108 6.74 -4.31 11.25
N SER A 109 6.31 -4.24 9.98
CA SER A 109 6.29 -5.38 9.07
C SER A 109 7.16 -5.11 7.86
N GLN A 110 8.07 -6.03 7.55
CA GLN A 110 9.00 -5.92 6.44
C GLN A 110 8.98 -7.22 5.60
N GLY A 111 8.42 -7.13 4.40
CA GLY A 111 8.47 -8.21 3.41
C GLY A 111 9.83 -8.28 2.70
N PRO A 112 10.12 -9.35 1.93
CA PRO A 112 11.41 -9.52 1.24
C PRO A 112 11.77 -8.36 0.30
N LEU A 113 10.78 -7.85 -0.44
CA LEU A 113 10.97 -6.69 -1.32
C LEU A 113 11.26 -5.43 -0.50
N LEU A 114 10.48 -5.14 0.54
CA LEU A 114 10.69 -3.99 1.41
C LEU A 114 12.07 -4.03 2.07
N LYS A 115 12.51 -5.21 2.53
CA LYS A 115 13.84 -5.45 3.11
C LYS A 115 14.97 -5.07 2.16
N LYS A 116 14.85 -5.43 0.88
CA LYS A 116 15.85 -5.11 -0.14
C LYS A 116 16.02 -3.59 -0.36
N TYR A 117 14.95 -2.83 -0.14
CA TYR A 117 14.95 -1.37 -0.30
C TYR A 117 15.06 -0.62 1.05
N ASN A 118 15.38 -1.31 2.15
CA ASN A 118 15.43 -0.75 3.51
C ASN A 118 14.13 -0.02 3.93
N LEU A 119 12.99 -0.55 3.50
CA LEU A 119 11.67 0.00 3.83
C LEU A 119 10.93 -0.92 4.78
N ALA A 120 9.94 -0.38 5.48
CA ALA A 120 9.03 -1.13 6.32
C ALA A 120 7.62 -0.52 6.30
N THR A 121 6.65 -1.27 6.82
CA THR A 121 5.27 -0.84 7.00
C THR A 121 4.95 -0.85 8.49
N VAL A 122 4.51 0.29 9.03
CA VAL A 122 4.02 0.37 10.41
C VAL A 122 2.54 -0.01 10.42
N LYS A 123 2.17 -1.01 11.22
CA LYS A 123 0.80 -1.48 11.41
C LYS A 123 0.31 -1.02 12.77
N ILE A 124 -0.82 -0.34 12.79
CA ILE A 124 -1.49 0.17 13.99
C ILE A 124 -2.76 -0.63 14.14
N SER A 125 -2.80 -1.50 15.15
CA SER A 125 -3.97 -2.32 15.42
C SER A 125 -4.83 -1.67 16.48
N THR A 126 -6.12 -1.61 16.19
CA THR A 126 -7.17 -1.12 17.08
C THR A 126 -8.20 -2.22 17.31
N ALA A 127 -9.10 -2.02 18.26
CA ALA A 127 -10.19 -2.97 18.53
C ALA A 127 -11.07 -3.28 17.30
N ALA A 128 -11.21 -2.30 16.40
CA ALA A 128 -12.10 -2.41 15.26
C ALA A 128 -11.38 -2.92 14.01
N THR A 129 -10.15 -2.45 13.78
CA THR A 129 -9.44 -2.71 12.51
C THR A 129 -7.94 -2.44 12.62
N VAL A 130 -7.22 -2.79 11.56
CA VAL A 130 -5.78 -2.55 11.42
C VAL A 130 -5.55 -1.48 10.37
N HIS A 131 -4.87 -0.41 10.77
CA HIS A 131 -4.38 0.63 9.88
C HIS A 131 -2.91 0.38 9.55
N SER A 132 -2.45 0.82 8.39
CA SER A 132 -1.07 0.59 7.97
C SER A 132 -0.51 1.82 7.27
N ILE A 133 0.72 2.19 7.63
CA ILE A 133 1.52 3.23 6.99
C ILE A 133 2.64 2.53 6.20
N PRO A 134 2.46 2.36 4.88
CA PRO A 134 3.36 1.54 4.06
C PRO A 134 4.60 2.31 3.62
N ALA A 135 5.65 1.56 3.32
CA ALA A 135 6.84 2.03 2.62
C ALA A 135 7.55 3.24 3.28
N LEU A 136 7.64 3.24 4.60
CA LEU A 136 8.51 4.14 5.35
C LEU A 136 9.94 3.60 5.33
N GLU A 137 10.93 4.49 5.44
CA GLU A 137 12.31 4.05 5.68
C GLU A 137 12.39 3.29 7.01
N MET A 138 13.22 2.25 7.09
CA MET A 138 13.28 1.39 8.28
C MET A 138 13.47 2.18 9.59
N GLU A 139 14.40 3.14 9.59
CA GLU A 139 14.68 3.98 10.76
C GLU A 139 13.52 4.93 11.10
N GLU A 140 12.82 5.44 10.08
CA GLU A 140 11.62 6.25 10.27
C GLU A 140 10.46 5.40 10.82
N ALA A 141 10.28 4.18 10.31
CA ALA A 141 9.28 3.24 10.77
C ALA A 141 9.48 2.85 12.24
N ASP A 142 10.73 2.57 12.65
CA ASP A 142 11.04 2.26 14.05
C ASP A 142 10.81 3.46 14.97
N ARG A 143 11.26 4.66 14.57
CA ARG A 143 10.97 5.90 15.31
C ARG A 143 9.48 6.17 15.45
N LEU A 144 8.72 5.96 14.37
CA LEU A 144 7.28 6.16 14.35
C LEU A 144 6.56 5.16 15.26
N ARG A 145 6.93 3.87 15.20
CA ARG A 145 6.41 2.83 16.08
C ARG A 145 6.64 3.20 17.55
N ASP A 146 7.88 3.56 17.90
CA ASP A 146 8.25 3.85 19.29
C ASP A 146 7.55 5.12 19.80
N SER A 147 7.38 6.13 18.94
CA SER A 147 6.61 7.34 19.26
C SER A 147 5.14 7.02 19.51
N ILE A 148 4.49 6.24 18.63
CA ILE A 148 3.07 5.90 18.78
C ILE A 148 2.87 5.04 20.04
N SER A 149 3.74 4.06 20.28
CA SER A 149 3.69 3.21 21.48
C SER A 149 3.81 4.03 22.76
N ARG A 150 4.71 5.02 22.79
CA ARG A 150 4.85 5.93 23.93
C ARG A 150 3.60 6.79 24.15
N LEU A 151 3.09 7.40 23.10
CA LEU A 151 1.90 8.27 23.19
C LEU A 151 0.65 7.47 23.60
N ALA A 152 0.48 6.25 23.07
CA ALA A 152 -0.61 5.36 23.45
C ALA A 152 -0.59 5.01 24.93
N ARG A 153 0.58 4.75 25.49
CA ARG A 153 0.73 4.48 26.93
C ARG A 153 0.39 5.70 27.79
N VAL A 154 0.88 6.88 27.44
CA VAL A 154 0.59 8.11 28.19
C VAL A 154 -0.92 8.39 28.20
N THR A 155 -1.59 8.17 27.07
CA THR A 155 -3.03 8.44 26.97
C THR A 155 -3.87 7.45 27.79
N ASP A 156 -3.38 6.23 28.03
CA ASP A 156 -4.03 5.23 28.88
C ASP A 156 -3.89 5.56 30.37
N ASP A 157 -2.80 6.23 30.77
CA ASP A 157 -2.57 6.68 32.15
C ASP A 157 -3.44 7.91 32.53
N ASP A 158 -3.97 8.66 31.55
CA ASP A 158 -4.74 9.90 31.74
C ASP A 158 -6.28 9.68 31.84
N VAL A 159 -6.79 8.45 31.69
CA VAL A 159 -8.23 8.09 31.73
C VAL A 159 -8.61 7.28 32.97
#